data_AF-A0A228Q1T4-F1
#
_entry.id   AF-A0A228Q1T4-F1
#
_cell.length_a   1.000
_cell.length_b   1.000
_cell.length_c   1.000
_cell.angle_alpha   90.00
_cell.angle_beta   90.00
_cell.angle_gamma   90.00
#
_symmetry.space_group_name_H-M   'P 1'
#
loop_
_entity.id
_entity.type
_entity.pdbx_description
1 polymer ?
#
loop_
_entity_poly.entity_id
_entity_poly.type
_entity_poly.pdbx_seq_one_letter_code
_entity_poly.pdbx_strand_id
1 'polypeptide(L)'
;MLDAIGQRFGVEPFTFAQCVGQTRNPIELARLQDHLQAALRDGQIVPAVAAGGARGYRLAPDTWTAVQRRLARAAQQAAREAAEQREREHALEHAKIRDAIVLLERHGYRVIGPDGGGQSDG
;
A
#
# COMPACT_ATOMS: atom_id res chain seq x y z
N MET A 1 -0.16 -2.48 15.23
CA MET A 1 -0.88 -1.36 15.88
C MET A 1 -0.23 -0.01 15.58
N LEU A 2 1.03 0.24 15.97
CA LEU A 2 1.68 1.54 15.77
C LEU A 2 1.74 1.97 14.29
N ASP A 3 1.92 1.02 13.37
CA ASP A 3 1.91 1.34 11.93
C ASP A 3 0.53 1.85 11.46
N ALA A 4 -0.57 1.32 12.02
CA ALA A 4 -1.92 1.78 11.72
C ALA A 4 -2.21 3.16 12.32
N ILE A 5 -1.71 3.44 13.53
CA ILE A 5 -1.78 4.78 14.15
C ILE A 5 -0.97 5.77 13.31
N GLY A 6 0.26 5.40 12.93
CA GLY A 6 1.12 6.24 12.11
C GLY A 6 0.56 6.50 10.71
N GLN A 7 -0.03 5.49 10.07
CA GLN A 7 -0.70 5.67 8.78
C GLN A 7 -1.90 6.63 8.87
N ARG A 8 -2.63 6.61 9.98
CA ARG A 8 -3.87 7.37 10.15
C ARG A 8 -3.67 8.79 10.67
N PHE A 9 -2.70 9.01 11.55
CA PHE A 9 -2.47 10.29 12.22
C PHE A 9 -1.10 10.90 11.92
N GLY A 10 -0.11 10.10 11.54
CA GLY A 10 1.26 10.58 11.30
C GLY A 10 1.87 11.23 12.54
N VAL A 11 2.26 12.51 12.40
CA VAL A 11 2.79 13.36 13.49
C VAL A 11 1.69 14.07 14.31
N GLU A 12 0.48 14.07 13.76
CA GLU A 12 -0.84 14.15 14.39
C GLU A 12 -0.99 13.83 15.88
N PRO A 13 -1.33 14.77 16.79
CA PRO A 13 -1.94 14.41 18.05
C PRO A 13 -3.29 13.71 17.82
N PHE A 14 -3.46 12.52 18.39
CA PHE A 14 -4.68 11.72 18.36
C PHE A 14 -5.23 11.46 19.77
N THR A 15 -6.51 11.08 19.85
CA THR A 15 -7.15 10.70 21.10
C THR A 15 -7.48 9.21 21.12
N PHE A 16 -7.60 8.63 22.32
CA PHE A 16 -8.06 7.25 22.47
C PHE A 16 -9.37 6.99 21.74
N ALA A 17 -10.34 7.92 21.87
CA ALA A 17 -11.63 7.85 21.20
C ALA A 17 -11.50 7.69 19.67
N GLN A 18 -10.55 8.39 19.05
CA GLN A 18 -10.29 8.27 17.60
C GLN A 18 -9.67 6.92 17.25
N CYS A 19 -8.84 6.33 18.11
CA CYS A 19 -8.30 4.98 17.93
C CYS A 19 -9.35 3.88 18.12
N VAL A 20 -10.22 4.01 19.11
CA VAL A 20 -11.23 2.98 19.46
C VAL A 20 -12.52 3.08 18.64
N GLY A 21 -12.77 4.19 17.96
CA GLY A 21 -14.06 4.49 17.32
C GLY A 21 -14.56 3.47 16.30
N GLN A 22 -13.76 2.46 15.93
CA GLN A 22 -14.16 1.38 15.02
C GLN A 22 -14.42 0.03 15.70
N THR A 23 -14.08 -0.13 16.98
CA THR A 23 -14.16 -1.43 17.65
C THR A 23 -15.33 -1.47 18.63
N ARG A 24 -16.40 -2.18 18.25
CA ARG A 24 -17.57 -2.42 19.12
C ARG A 24 -17.40 -3.60 20.08
N ASN A 25 -16.29 -4.34 19.96
CA ASN A 25 -16.00 -5.50 20.80
C ASN A 25 -15.23 -5.07 22.06
N PRO A 26 -15.76 -5.33 23.28
CA PRO A 26 -15.14 -4.90 24.53
C PRO A 26 -13.79 -5.57 24.81
N ILE A 27 -13.56 -6.80 24.35
CA ILE A 27 -12.29 -7.52 24.56
C ILE A 27 -11.17 -6.89 23.71
N GLU A 28 -11.48 -6.59 22.46
CA GLU A 28 -10.53 -5.93 21.55
C GLU A 28 -10.25 -4.49 22.00
N LEU A 29 -11.24 -3.82 22.59
CA LEU A 29 -11.06 -2.51 23.21
C LEU A 29 -10.07 -2.56 24.38
N ALA A 30 -10.22 -3.53 25.29
CA ALA A 30 -9.32 -3.72 26.42
C ALA A 30 -7.88 -4.01 25.95
N ARG A 31 -7.72 -4.91 24.97
CA ARG A 31 -6.41 -5.21 24.36
C ARG A 31 -5.77 -3.98 23.74
N LEU A 32 -6.54 -3.16 23.02
CA LEU A 32 -6.02 -1.93 22.41
C LEU A 32 -5.58 -0.94 23.50
N GLN A 33 -6.34 -0.82 24.58
CA GLN A 33 -5.99 0.03 25.71
C GLN A 33 -4.70 -0.43 26.39
N ASP A 34 -4.54 -1.74 26.61
CA ASP A 34 -3.32 -2.32 27.18
C ASP A 34 -2.10 -2.04 26.30
N HIS A 35 -2.21 -2.22 24.99
CA HIS A 35 -1.13 -1.93 24.06
C HIS A 35 -0.76 -0.44 24.04
N LEU A 36 -1.74 0.46 24.13
CA LEU A 36 -1.48 1.90 24.19
C LEU A 36 -0.83 2.31 25.51
N GLN A 37 -1.24 1.72 26.63
CA GLN A 37 -0.59 1.95 27.92
C GLN A 37 0.84 1.42 27.96
N ALA A 38 1.10 0.25 27.37
CA ALA A 38 2.45 -0.27 27.20
C ALA A 38 3.30 0.69 26.34
N ALA A 39 2.78 1.13 25.19
CA ALA A 39 3.48 2.06 24.32
C ALA A 39 3.75 3.44 24.95
N LEU A 40 2.89 3.91 25.86
CA LEU A 40 3.15 5.11 26.68
C LEU A 40 4.28 4.88 27.68
N ARG A 41 4.29 3.72 28.35
CA ARG A 41 5.32 3.34 29.31
C ARG A 41 6.69 3.19 28.65
N ASP A 42 6.71 2.63 27.43
CA ASP A 42 7.91 2.40 26.64
C ASP A 42 8.38 3.68 25.91
N GLY A 43 7.70 4.81 26.09
CA GLY A 43 8.04 6.09 25.45
C GLY A 43 7.80 6.12 23.94
N GLN A 44 7.11 5.13 23.39
CA GLN A 44 6.80 5.06 21.95
C GLN A 44 5.70 6.03 21.55
N ILE A 45 4.82 6.35 22.49
CA ILE A 45 3.77 7.36 22.40
C ILE A 45 4.03 8.41 23.47
N VAL A 46 3.88 9.68 23.12
CA VAL A 46 4.07 10.81 24.04
C VAL A 46 2.83 11.68 24.12
N PRO A 47 2.53 12.29 25.28
CA PRO A 47 1.48 13.30 25.38
C PRO A 47 1.74 14.46 24.41
N ALA A 48 0.69 14.96 23.77
CA ALA A 48 0.75 16.09 22.87
C ALA A 48 -0.51 16.95 22.98
N VAL A 49 -0.42 18.19 22.55
CA VAL A 49 -1.55 19.12 22.49
C VAL A 49 -1.84 19.42 21.04
N ALA A 50 -3.08 19.16 20.61
CA ALA A 50 -3.54 19.46 19.26
C ALA A 50 -3.68 20.97 19.03
N ALA A 51 -3.67 21.38 17.76
CA ALA A 51 -4.05 22.72 17.36
C ALA A 51 -5.51 22.98 17.76
N GLY A 52 -5.73 23.71 18.86
CA GLY A 52 -7.02 23.84 19.52
C GLY A 52 -7.01 23.54 21.02
N GLY A 53 -5.85 23.17 21.58
CA GLY A 53 -5.69 22.98 23.03
C GLY A 53 -6.18 21.64 23.55
N ALA A 54 -6.73 20.79 22.69
CA ALA A 54 -7.15 19.44 23.06
C ALA A 54 -5.92 18.59 23.40
N ARG A 55 -5.95 17.96 24.58
CA ARG A 55 -4.90 17.03 25.01
C ARG A 55 -5.10 15.69 24.31
N GLY A 56 -4.02 15.18 23.75
CA GLY A 56 -3.98 13.90 23.07
C GLY A 56 -2.59 13.28 23.18
N TYR A 57 -2.29 12.41 22.23
CA TYR A 57 -1.09 11.60 22.18
C TYR A 57 -0.55 11.62 20.77
N ARG A 58 0.77 11.53 20.60
CA ARG A 58 1.38 11.35 19.28
C ARG A 58 2.45 10.27 19.37
N LEU A 59 2.81 9.70 18.23
CA LEU A 59 3.98 8.83 18.16
C LEU A 59 5.23 9.66 18.49
N ALA A 60 6.12 9.09 19.29
CA ALA A 60 7.43 9.69 19.51
C ALA A 60 8.16 9.83 18.16
N PRO A 61 9.00 10.88 17.97
CA PRO A 61 9.67 11.12 16.69
C PRO A 61 10.46 9.91 16.16
N ASP A 62 11.15 9.20 17.05
CA ASP A 62 11.92 8.00 16.68
C ASP A 62 11.00 6.84 16.28
N THR A 63 9.92 6.64 17.03
CA THR A 63 8.88 5.64 16.71
C THR A 63 8.22 5.96 15.38
N TRP A 64 7.90 7.21 15.12
CA TRP A 64 7.33 7.65 13.85
C TRP A 64 8.29 7.39 12.69
N THR A 65 9.57 7.70 12.85
CA THR A 65 10.60 7.42 11.85
C THR A 65 10.69 5.91 11.54
N ALA A 66 10.62 5.07 12.57
CA ALA A 66 10.62 3.61 12.41
C ALA A 66 9.37 3.11 11.66
N VAL A 67 8.19 3.63 12.03
CA VAL A 67 6.92 3.34 11.35
C VAL A 67 6.97 3.76 9.89
N GLN A 68 7.43 4.98 9.60
CA GLN A 68 7.53 5.52 8.25
C GLN A 68 8.41 4.65 7.35
N ARG A 69 9.56 4.18 7.87
CA ARG A 69 10.44 3.26 7.14
C ARG A 69 9.77 1.93 6.82
N ARG A 70 9.00 1.37 7.77
CA ARG A 70 8.26 0.11 7.54
C ARG A 70 7.15 0.30 6.52
N LEU A 71 6.38 1.38 6.61
CA LEU A 71 5.33 1.71 5.64
C LEU A 71 5.91 1.90 4.23
N ALA A 72 7.05 2.59 4.11
CA ALA A 72 7.74 2.77 2.83
C ALA A 72 8.20 1.43 2.23
N ARG A 73 8.73 0.52 3.06
CA ARG A 73 9.13 -0.82 2.60
C ARG A 73 7.93 -1.64 2.13
N ALA A 74 6.83 -1.61 2.87
CA ALA A 74 5.60 -2.30 2.49
C ALA A 74 5.05 -1.76 1.16
N ALA A 75 5.03 -0.43 0.99
CA ALA A 75 4.60 0.20 -0.26
C ALA A 75 5.51 -0.18 -1.45
N GLN A 76 6.82 -0.23 -1.24
CA GLN A 76 7.77 -0.66 -2.27
C GLN A 76 7.57 -2.13 -2.66
N GLN A 77 7.30 -3.01 -1.70
CA GLN A 77 6.99 -4.42 -1.97
C GLN A 77 5.69 -4.55 -2.77
N ALA A 78 4.62 -3.89 -2.34
CA ALA A 78 3.35 -3.89 -3.06
C ALA A 78 3.50 -3.33 -4.48
N ALA A 79 4.32 -2.30 -4.68
CA ALA A 79 4.59 -1.74 -6.00
C ALA A 79 5.35 -2.73 -6.91
N ARG A 80 6.29 -3.50 -6.36
CA ARG A 80 7.01 -4.55 -7.11
C ARG A 80 6.09 -5.69 -7.51
N GLU A 81 5.26 -6.17 -6.58
CA GLU A 81 4.27 -7.22 -6.86
C GLU A 81 3.27 -6.77 -7.92
N ALA A 82 2.79 -5.53 -7.84
CA ALA A 82 1.91 -4.95 -8.85
C ALA A 82 2.58 -4.83 -10.23
N ALA A 83 3.88 -4.49 -10.28
CA ALA A 83 4.63 -4.43 -11.54
C ALA A 83 4.80 -5.83 -12.15
N GLU A 84 5.19 -6.82 -11.35
CA GLU A 84 5.33 -8.21 -11.79
C GLU A 84 4.00 -8.79 -12.29
N GLN A 85 2.89 -8.48 -11.61
CA GLN A 85 1.57 -8.91 -12.02
C GLN A 85 1.19 -8.33 -13.40
N ARG A 86 1.46 -7.04 -13.64
CA ARG A 86 1.21 -6.39 -14.93
C ARG A 86 2.06 -6.99 -16.05
N GLU A 87 3.32 -7.32 -15.76
CA GLU A 87 4.21 -7.95 -16.75
C GLU A 87 3.69 -9.35 -17.14
N ARG A 88 3.24 -10.14 -16.15
CA ARG A 88 2.63 -11.45 -16.40
C ARG A 88 1.35 -11.34 -17.23
N GLU A 89 0.50 -10.37 -16.92
CA GLU A 89 -0.73 -10.11 -17.68
C GLU A 89 -0.42 -9.75 -19.14
N HIS A 90 0.53 -8.83 -19.36
CA HIS A 90 0.95 -8.42 -20.70
C HIS A 90 1.56 -9.59 -21.49
N ALA A 91 2.38 -10.43 -20.84
CA ALA A 91 2.96 -11.61 -21.48
C ALA A 91 1.89 -12.63 -21.90
N LEU A 92 0.87 -12.84 -21.07
CA LEU A 92 -0.26 -13.72 -21.38
C LEU A 92 -1.12 -13.15 -22.53
N GLU A 93 -1.36 -11.85 -22.56
CA GLU A 93 -2.07 -11.19 -23.66
C GLU A 93 -1.29 -11.32 -24.97
N HIS A 94 0.02 -11.08 -24.96
CA HIS A 94 0.88 -11.27 -26.12
C HIS A 94 0.86 -12.72 -26.63
N ALA A 95 0.87 -13.70 -25.74
CA ALA A 95 0.76 -15.12 -26.12
C ALA A 95 -0.58 -15.41 -26.82
N LYS A 96 -1.69 -14.91 -26.28
CA LYS A 96 -3.02 -15.06 -26.90
C LYS A 96 -3.11 -14.42 -28.28
N ILE A 97 -2.53 -13.23 -28.45
CA ILE A 97 -2.47 -12.55 -29.75
C ILE A 97 -1.67 -13.40 -30.75
N ARG A 98 -0.53 -13.95 -30.33
CA ARG A 98 0.30 -14.82 -31.18
C ARG A 98 -0.46 -16.08 -31.61
N ASP A 99 -1.14 -16.75 -30.68
CA ASP A 99 -1.94 -17.94 -30.98
C ASP A 99 -3.09 -17.61 -31.95
N ALA A 100 -3.74 -16.46 -31.78
CA ALA A 100 -4.78 -15.99 -32.69
C ALA A 100 -4.25 -15.70 -34.10
N ILE A 101 -3.05 -15.13 -34.23
CA ILE A 101 -2.39 -14.91 -35.53
C ILE A 101 -2.14 -16.24 -36.23
N VAL A 102 -1.55 -17.22 -35.52
CA VAL A 102 -1.28 -18.56 -36.07
C VAL A 102 -2.58 -19.23 -36.55
N LEU A 103 -3.67 -19.08 -35.79
CA LEU A 103 -4.97 -19.62 -36.18
C LEU A 103 -5.49 -18.97 -37.47
N LEU A 104 -5.41 -17.64 -37.60
CA LEU A 104 -5.85 -16.91 -38.78
C LEU A 104 -5.04 -17.29 -40.03
N GLU A 105 -3.72 -17.39 -39.92
CA GLU A 105 -2.84 -17.80 -41.01
C GLU A 105 -3.14 -19.23 -41.48
N ARG A 106 -3.44 -20.15 -40.55
CA ARG A 106 -3.85 -21.53 -40.89
C ARG A 106 -5.15 -21.58 -41.70
N HIS A 107 -6.03 -20.59 -41.54
CA HIS A 107 -7.27 -20.47 -42.30
C HIS A 107 -7.12 -19.64 -43.58
N GLY A 108 -5.89 -19.30 -43.98
CA GLY A 108 -5.60 -18.59 -45.22
C GLY A 108 -5.72 -17.07 -45.13
N TYR A 109 -5.93 -16.52 -43.93
CA TYR A 109 -5.93 -15.07 -43.71
C TYR A 109 -4.51 -14.58 -43.44
N ARG A 110 -4.04 -13.62 -44.23
CA ARG A 110 -2.75 -12.95 -43.99
C ARG A 110 -2.93 -11.85 -42.95
N VAL A 111 -2.27 -11.96 -41.80
CA VAL A 111 -2.27 -10.92 -40.76
C VAL A 111 -1.09 -9.98 -40.99
N ILE A 112 -1.35 -8.67 -41.06
CA ILE A 112 -0.32 -7.63 -41.18
C ILE A 112 -0.18 -6.97 -39.81
N GLY A 113 1.00 -7.07 -39.20
CA GLY A 113 1.29 -6.42 -37.91
C GLY A 113 1.46 -4.90 -38.04
N PRO A 114 1.40 -4.15 -36.92
CA PRO A 114 1.58 -2.70 -36.93
C PRO A 114 2.99 -2.23 -37.33
N ASP A 115 4.01 -3.10 -37.31
CA ASP A 115 5.40 -2.77 -37.75
C ASP A 115 5.61 -2.93 -39.27
N GLY A 116 4.58 -2.68 -40.07
CA GLY A 116 4.61 -2.72 -41.53
C GLY A 116 5.02 -1.41 -42.21
N GLY A 117 5.81 -0.57 -41.54
CA GLY A 117 6.38 0.65 -42.12
C GLY A 117 7.50 0.30 -43.09
N GLY A 118 7.15 0.01 -44.34
CA GLY A 118 8.10 -0.34 -45.39
C GLY A 118 9.14 0.77 -45.62
N GLN A 119 10.41 0.38 -45.62
CA GLN A 119 11.45 1.07 -46.37
C GLN A 119 11.70 0.21 -47.61
N SER A 120 11.08 0.59 -48.73
CA SER A 120 11.46 0.11 -50.05
C SER A 120 12.65 0.94 -50.52
N ASP A 121 13.78 0.27 -50.73
CA ASP A 121 14.90 0.80 -51.50
C ASP A 121 14.44 1.23 -52.89
N GLY A 122 14.79 2.45 -53.26
CA GLY A 122 14.71 3.00 -54.61
C GLY A 122 15.99 3.76 -54.91
#